data_AF-A0A4Y5QXG9-F1
#
_entry.id   AF-A0A4Y5QXG9-F1
#
_cell.length_a   1.000
_cell.length_b   1.000
_cell.length_c   1.000
_cell.angle_alpha   90.00
_cell.angle_beta   90.00
_cell.angle_gamma   90.00
#
_symmetry.space_group_name_H-M   'P 1'
#
loop_
_entity.id
_entity.type
_entity.pdbx_description
1 polymer ?
#
loop_
_entity_poly.entity_id
_entity_poly.type
_entity_poly.pdbx_seq_one_letter_code
_entity_poly.pdbx_strand_id
1 'polypeptide(L)'
;MVSVEEIRKAQRAEGPATIMAIGTATPSNRVDQSTYPDYYFRITNSEHKTELKEKFKRMCEKSMIKKRYMYLTEEILKENPNVCAYMAPSLDARQDMVVVEVPRLGKEAATKAI
;
A
#
# COMPACT_ATOMS: atom_id res chain seq x y z
N MET A 1 -39.50 34.64 -1.08
CA MET A 1 -38.09 34.23 -1.26
C MET A 1 -37.78 33.22 -0.17
N VAL A 2 -37.24 32.05 -0.51
CA VAL A 2 -36.80 31.07 0.49
C VAL A 2 -35.55 31.62 1.18
N SER A 3 -35.49 31.55 2.51
CA SER A 3 -34.32 32.08 3.24
C SER A 3 -33.18 31.07 3.27
N VAL A 4 -31.94 31.56 3.39
CA VAL A 4 -30.74 30.70 3.54
C VAL A 4 -30.85 29.82 4.80
N GLU A 5 -31.52 30.30 5.84
CA GLU A 5 -31.73 29.56 7.08
C GLU A 5 -32.65 28.36 6.89
N GLU A 6 -33.74 28.53 6.13
CA GLU A 6 -34.65 27.44 5.79
C GLU A 6 -33.95 26.34 4.98
N ILE A 7 -33.12 26.73 4.00
CA ILE A 7 -32.32 25.79 3.19
C ILE A 7 -31.35 25.01 4.07
N ARG A 8 -30.61 25.70 4.96
CA ARG A 8 -29.62 25.05 5.83
C ARG A 8 -30.25 24.12 6.86
N LYS A 9 -31.42 24.49 7.39
CA LYS A 9 -32.17 23.66 8.34
C LYS A 9 -32.71 22.39 7.66
N ALA A 10 -33.15 22.48 6.41
CA ALA A 10 -33.63 21.32 5.64
C ALA A 10 -32.51 20.38 5.16
N GLN A 11 -31.31 20.91 4.88
CA GLN A 11 -30.19 20.11 4.36
C GLN A 11 -29.44 19.30 5.44
N ARG A 12 -29.45 19.76 6.70
CA ARG A 12 -28.64 19.15 7.77
C ARG A 12 -29.18 17.78 8.20
N ALA A 13 -28.27 16.87 8.54
CA ALA A 13 -28.62 15.64 9.27
C ALA A 13 -28.92 15.96 10.75
N GLU A 14 -29.73 15.11 11.40
CA GLU A 14 -30.12 15.28 12.81
C GLU A 14 -29.25 14.46 13.79
N GLY A 15 -28.72 13.31 13.33
CA GLY A 15 -27.98 12.36 14.14
C GLY A 15 -26.46 12.39 13.91
N PRO A 16 -25.70 11.63 14.71
CA PRO A 16 -24.27 11.46 14.50
C PRO A 16 -23.98 10.65 13.23
N ALA A 17 -22.84 10.93 12.59
CA ALA A 17 -22.32 10.09 11.51
C ALA A 17 -22.07 8.66 12.04
N THR A 18 -22.51 7.66 11.28
CA THR A 18 -22.44 6.25 11.67
C THR A 18 -21.88 5.42 10.52
N ILE A 19 -20.99 4.48 10.82
CA ILE A 19 -20.48 3.54 9.81
C ILE A 19 -21.60 2.58 9.43
N MET A 20 -22.00 2.60 8.16
CA MET A 20 -23.05 1.72 7.65
C MET A 20 -22.51 0.50 6.91
N ALA A 21 -21.29 0.59 6.36
CA ALA A 21 -20.62 -0.51 5.66
C ALA A 21 -19.09 -0.33 5.69
N ILE A 22 -18.37 -1.44 5.57
CA ILE A 22 -16.90 -1.47 5.46
C ILE A 22 -16.52 -2.50 4.40
N GLY A 23 -15.76 -2.08 3.39
CA GLY A 23 -15.18 -2.95 2.37
C GLY A 23 -13.66 -2.82 2.35
N THR A 24 -12.95 -3.92 2.07
CA THR A 24 -11.49 -3.96 2.02
C THR A 24 -10.98 -4.67 0.77
N ALA A 25 -9.81 -4.26 0.28
CA ALA A 25 -9.12 -4.88 -0.84
C ALA A 25 -7.61 -4.87 -0.60
N THR A 26 -6.92 -5.83 -1.22
CA THR A 26 -5.46 -5.95 -1.19
C THR A 26 -4.96 -6.37 -2.57
N PRO A 27 -3.74 -6.00 -2.97
CA PRO A 27 -3.10 -6.58 -4.16
C PRO A 27 -3.04 -8.11 -4.08
N SER A 28 -2.94 -8.78 -5.22
CA SER A 28 -2.94 -10.26 -5.30
C SER A 28 -1.63 -10.89 -4.82
N ASN A 29 -0.49 -10.23 -5.01
CA ASN A 29 0.82 -10.76 -4.66
C ASN A 29 1.03 -10.79 -3.14
N ARG A 30 1.11 -12.02 -2.60
CA ARG A 30 1.34 -12.30 -1.18
C ARG A 30 2.82 -12.56 -0.92
N VAL A 31 3.37 -11.84 0.05
CA VAL A 31 4.76 -11.96 0.47
C VAL A 31 4.81 -12.36 1.95
N ASP A 32 5.40 -13.52 2.23
CA ASP A 32 5.53 -14.03 3.60
C ASP A 32 6.71 -13.36 4.32
N GLN A 33 6.49 -12.98 5.58
CA GLN A 33 7.49 -12.22 6.35
C GLN A 33 8.73 -13.07 6.69
N SER A 34 8.57 -14.40 6.78
CA SER A 34 9.66 -15.33 7.07
C SER A 34 10.75 -15.35 6.00
N THR A 35 10.37 -15.17 4.73
CA THR A 35 11.28 -15.16 3.57
C THR A 35 11.57 -13.75 3.05
N TYR A 36 10.93 -12.73 3.62
CA TYR A 36 11.10 -11.34 3.19
C TYR A 36 12.54 -10.81 3.28
N PRO A 37 13.34 -11.13 4.32
CA PRO A 37 14.74 -10.70 4.36
C PRO A 37 15.55 -11.23 3.17
N ASP A 38 15.34 -12.47 2.76
CA ASP A 38 16.04 -13.08 1.63
C ASP A 38 15.58 -12.45 0.32
N TYR A 39 14.27 -12.33 0.13
CA TYR A 39 13.68 -11.67 -1.03
C TYR A 39 14.19 -10.24 -1.20
N TYR A 40 14.09 -9.41 -0.15
CA TYR A 40 14.44 -8.00 -0.18
C TYR A 40 15.92 -7.79 -0.50
N PHE A 41 16.82 -8.52 0.16
CA PHE A 41 18.26 -8.37 -0.06
C PHE A 41 18.70 -8.86 -1.44
N ARG A 42 18.06 -9.91 -1.96
CA ARG A 42 18.31 -10.41 -3.32
C ARG A 42 17.86 -9.41 -4.38
N ILE A 43 16.60 -8.95 -4.33
CA ILE A 43 16.04 -8.08 -5.37
C ILE A 43 16.67 -6.67 -5.37
N THR A 44 17.21 -6.23 -4.23
CA THR A 44 17.92 -4.94 -4.10
C THR A 44 19.44 -5.06 -4.25
N ASN A 45 19.94 -6.18 -4.79
CA ASN A 45 21.36 -6.46 -5.02
C ASN A 45 22.25 -6.15 -3.79
N SER A 46 21.76 -6.52 -2.60
CA SER A 46 22.35 -6.15 -1.31
C SER A 46 22.80 -7.36 -0.48
N GLU A 47 22.84 -8.57 -1.05
CA GLU A 47 23.19 -9.80 -0.32
C GLU A 47 24.59 -9.78 0.30
N HIS A 48 25.52 -9.02 -0.27
CA HIS A 48 26.86 -8.81 0.27
C HIS A 48 26.87 -8.08 1.63
N LYS A 49 25.75 -7.43 2.02
CA LYS A 49 25.61 -6.70 3.29
C LYS A 49 25.10 -7.61 4.40
N THR A 50 25.88 -8.63 4.74
CA THR A 50 25.50 -9.72 5.67
C THR A 50 25.04 -9.20 7.05
N GLU A 51 25.80 -8.32 7.69
CA GLU A 51 25.44 -7.75 8.99
C GLU A 51 24.12 -6.95 8.95
N LEU A 52 23.88 -6.24 7.85
CA LEU A 52 22.63 -5.49 7.65
C LEU A 52 21.47 -6.45 7.43
N LYS A 53 21.68 -7.56 6.70
CA LYS A 53 20.69 -8.63 6.49
C LYS A 53 20.28 -9.27 7.82
N GLU A 54 21.23 -9.56 8.70
CA GLU A 54 20.93 -10.10 10.02
C GLU A 54 20.14 -9.12 10.89
N LYS A 55 20.52 -7.84 10.90
CA LYS A 55 19.75 -6.79 11.58
C LYS A 55 18.31 -6.74 11.05
N PHE A 56 18.15 -6.77 9.73
CA PHE A 56 16.84 -6.73 9.09
C PHE A 56 16.00 -7.99 9.35
N LYS A 57 16.62 -9.17 9.39
CA LYS A 57 15.96 -10.42 9.77
C LYS A 57 15.37 -10.33 11.17
N ARG A 58 16.15 -9.85 12.16
CA ARG A 58 15.64 -9.63 13.53
C ARG A 58 14.47 -8.64 13.59
N MET A 59 14.50 -7.59 12.75
CA MET A 59 13.36 -6.66 12.63
C MET A 59 12.11 -7.36 12.08
N CYS A 60 12.26 -8.19 11.05
CA CYS A 60 11.16 -8.94 10.45
C CYS A 60 10.56 -9.94 11.46
N GLU A 61 11.38 -10.68 12.19
CA GLU A 61 10.94 -11.64 13.21
C GLU A 61 10.18 -10.96 14.35
N LYS A 62 10.64 -9.79 14.82
CA LYS A 62 10.00 -9.04 15.91
C LYS A 62 8.82 -8.18 15.47
N SER A 63 8.53 -8.08 14.18
CA SER A 63 7.46 -7.21 13.65
C SER A 63 6.05 -7.71 13.95
N MET A 64 5.89 -8.97 14.36
CA MET A 64 4.59 -9.65 14.54
C MET A 64 3.76 -9.77 13.24
N ILE A 65 4.34 -9.46 12.09
CA ILE A 65 3.73 -9.60 10.77
C ILE A 65 4.00 -11.02 10.25
N LYS A 66 2.95 -11.71 9.80
CA LYS A 66 3.10 -13.04 9.16
C LYS A 66 3.27 -12.94 7.64
N LYS A 67 2.50 -12.05 7.01
CA LYS A 67 2.46 -11.86 5.55
C LYS A 67 1.99 -10.46 5.21
N ARG A 68 2.31 -9.99 4.00
CA ARG A 68 1.83 -8.73 3.42
C ARG A 68 1.36 -8.97 1.99
N TYR A 69 0.49 -8.09 1.51
CA TYR A 69 0.10 -8.05 0.11
C TYR A 69 0.73 -6.82 -0.52
N MET A 70 1.50 -7.00 -1.58
CA MET A 70 2.31 -5.96 -2.20
C MET A 70 1.98 -5.86 -3.68
N TYR A 71 1.75 -4.65 -4.19
CA TYR A 71 1.64 -4.44 -5.64
C TYR A 71 2.96 -4.75 -6.34
N LEU A 72 4.08 -4.32 -5.76
CA LEU A 72 5.41 -4.56 -6.29
C LEU A 72 5.73 -6.06 -6.28
N THR A 73 5.79 -6.66 -7.48
CA THR A 73 6.26 -8.02 -7.72
C THR A 73 7.73 -8.03 -8.11
N GLU A 74 8.34 -9.22 -8.19
CA GLU A 74 9.72 -9.34 -8.62
C GLU A 74 9.92 -8.89 -10.08
N GLU A 75 8.91 -9.12 -10.93
CA GLU A 75 8.90 -8.73 -12.34
C GLU A 75 8.90 -7.20 -12.46
N ILE A 76 7.99 -6.52 -11.76
CA ILE A 76 7.92 -5.05 -11.75
C ILE A 76 9.26 -4.45 -11.27
N LEU A 77 9.86 -5.04 -10.23
CA LEU A 77 11.13 -4.55 -9.69
C LEU A 77 12.31 -4.79 -10.63
N LYS A 78 12.32 -5.90 -11.39
CA LYS A 78 13.34 -6.16 -12.43
C LYS A 78 13.22 -5.19 -13.61
N GLU A 79 12.01 -4.83 -14.00
CA GLU A 79 11.76 -3.82 -15.04
C GLU A 79 12.12 -2.40 -14.57
N ASN A 80 12.13 -2.17 -13.26
CA ASN A 80 12.35 -0.85 -12.66
C ASN A 80 13.52 -0.85 -11.67
N PRO A 81 14.78 -1.10 -12.11
CA PRO A 81 15.93 -1.24 -11.22
C PRO A 81 16.20 0.02 -10.36
N ASN A 82 15.83 1.20 -10.85
CA ASN A 82 15.95 2.46 -10.09
C ASN A 82 15.03 2.51 -8.86
N VAL A 83 13.96 1.71 -8.83
CA VAL A 83 13.09 1.55 -7.65
C VAL A 83 13.80 0.75 -6.54
N CYS A 84 14.70 -0.16 -6.92
CA CYS A 84 15.51 -0.99 -6.02
C CYS A 84 16.80 -0.30 -5.58
N ALA A 85 17.34 0.60 -6.39
CA ALA A 85 18.58 1.31 -6.11
C ALA A 85 18.37 2.44 -5.08
N TYR A 86 19.21 2.46 -4.05
CA TYR A 86 19.15 3.50 -3.01
C TYR A 86 19.47 4.88 -3.60
N MET A 87 18.59 5.86 -3.38
CA MET A 87 18.70 7.24 -3.85
C MET A 87 18.75 7.44 -5.37
N ALA A 88 18.46 6.42 -6.18
CA ALA A 88 18.32 6.60 -7.62
C ALA A 88 17.02 7.37 -7.94
N PRO A 89 17.04 8.25 -8.96
CA PRO A 89 15.83 8.92 -9.42
C PRO A 89 14.83 7.87 -9.91
N SER A 90 13.70 7.79 -9.21
CA SER A 90 12.65 6.78 -9.47
C SER A 90 11.24 7.33 -9.27
N LEU A 91 11.08 8.65 -9.17
CA LEU A 91 9.78 9.26 -8.88
C LEU A 91 8.78 9.00 -10.00
N ASP A 92 9.15 9.26 -11.25
CA ASP A 92 8.24 9.11 -12.40
C ASP A 92 7.73 7.67 -12.52
N ALA A 93 8.65 6.69 -12.49
CA ALA A 93 8.27 5.27 -12.50
C ALA A 93 7.34 4.88 -11.34
N ARG A 94 7.55 5.44 -10.15
CA ARG A 94 6.65 5.21 -9.00
C ARG A 94 5.28 5.85 -9.23
N GLN A 95 5.24 7.06 -9.79
CA GLN A 95 4.00 7.78 -10.10
C GLN A 95 3.18 7.06 -11.15
N ASP A 96 3.81 6.59 -12.23
CA ASP A 96 3.15 5.82 -13.28
C ASP A 96 2.46 4.57 -12.72
N MET A 97 3.06 3.93 -11.71
CA MET A 97 2.43 2.81 -11.00
C MET A 97 1.27 3.26 -10.09
N VAL A 98 1.52 4.20 -9.16
CA VAL A 98 0.56 4.48 -8.08
C VAL A 98 -0.62 5.34 -8.52
N VAL A 99 -0.46 6.19 -9.55
CA VAL A 99 -1.55 7.00 -10.11
C VAL A 99 -2.68 6.12 -10.63
N VAL A 100 -2.36 4.93 -11.15
CA VAL A 100 -3.34 3.95 -11.62
C VAL A 100 -3.76 3.00 -10.51
N GLU A 101 -2.80 2.44 -9.76
CA GLU A 101 -3.08 1.35 -8.82
C GLU A 101 -3.85 1.81 -7.58
N VAL A 102 -3.58 3.00 -7.06
CA VAL A 102 -4.27 3.54 -5.88
C VAL A 102 -5.78 3.67 -6.10
N PRO A 103 -6.27 4.37 -7.15
CA PRO A 103 -7.70 4.43 -7.40
C PRO A 103 -8.30 3.08 -7.79
N ARG A 104 -7.55 2.21 -8.47
CA ARG A 104 -8.01 0.84 -8.82
C ARG A 104 -8.29 0.02 -7.56
N LEU A 105 -7.36 -0.02 -6.61
CA LEU A 105 -7.51 -0.75 -5.35
C LEU A 105 -8.60 -0.12 -4.46
N GLY A 106 -8.69 1.22 -4.47
CA GLY A 106 -9.77 1.95 -3.81
C GLY A 106 -11.15 1.58 -4.36
N LYS A 107 -11.30 1.48 -5.69
CA LYS A 107 -12.53 1.03 -6.34
C LYS A 107 -12.91 -0.39 -5.91
N GLU A 108 -11.96 -1.33 -5.83
CA GLU A 108 -12.25 -2.69 -5.38
C GLU A 108 -12.79 -2.74 -3.95
N ALA A 109 -12.19 -1.96 -3.04
CA ALA A 109 -12.66 -1.87 -1.66
C ALA A 109 -14.06 -1.21 -1.59
N ALA A 110 -14.25 -0.12 -2.34
CA ALA A 110 -15.52 0.61 -2.40
C ALA A 110 -16.65 -0.24 -2.96
N THR A 111 -16.40 -1.04 -4.00
CA THR A 111 -17.39 -1.95 -4.62
C THR A 111 -17.87 -3.04 -3.66
N LYS A 112 -17.10 -3.35 -2.60
CA LYS A 112 -17.53 -4.30 -1.54
C LYS A 112 -18.32 -3.61 -0.42
N ALA A 113 -18.20 -2.30 -0.30
CA ALA A 113 -18.87 -1.50 0.73
C ALA A 113 -20.21 -0.93 0.25
N ILE A 114 -20.30 -0.61 -1.05
CA ILE A 114 -21.48 -0.09 -1.75
C ILE A 114 -22.31 -1.27 -2.25
#